data_AF-A0A7S0EIZ9-F1
#
_entry.id   AF-A0A7S0EIZ9-F1
#
_cell.length_a   1.000
_cell.length_b   1.000
_cell.length_c   1.000
_cell.angle_alpha   90.00
_cell.angle_beta   90.00
_cell.angle_gamma   90.00
#
_symmetry.space_group_name_H-M   'P 1'
#
loop_
_entity.id
_entity.type
_entity.pdbx_description
1 polymer ?
#
loop_
_entity_poly.entity_id
_entity_poly.type
_entity_poly.pdbx_seq_one_letter_code
_entity_poly.pdbx_strand_id
1 'polypeptide(L)'
;MAGISYVIVATLWALVCAVHCCLVPIETTAVMREQGAELTRKGLHAEALAAFERAVNLDPADSASAIALAQTSLHVRKNKTEVLRILDNALANSPNCPDLIGAYGLYAEVLLKNAQIAEAMYRRSIKINPKNAITINNLAS
;
A
#
# COMPACT_ATOMS: atom_id res chain seq x y z
N MET A 1 -25.51 -45.56 22.80
CA MET A 1 -25.11 -45.45 21.37
C MET A 1 -25.13 -43.97 20.93
N ALA A 2 -24.29 -43.11 21.50
CA ALA A 2 -24.30 -41.65 21.21
C ALA A 2 -22.94 -41.09 20.72
N GLY A 3 -21.86 -41.88 20.71
CA GLY A 3 -20.51 -41.40 20.38
C GLY A 3 -20.19 -41.30 18.88
N ILE A 4 -20.99 -41.93 18.02
CA ILE A 4 -20.70 -42.02 16.58
C ILE A 4 -21.13 -40.74 15.84
N SER A 5 -22.17 -40.04 16.31
CA SER A 5 -22.66 -38.80 15.68
C SER A 5 -21.68 -37.63 15.84
N TYR A 6 -21.01 -37.52 17.00
CA TYR A 6 -20.11 -36.37 17.27
C TYR A 6 -18.83 -36.41 16.43
N VAL A 7 -18.27 -37.61 16.23
CA VAL A 7 -17.05 -37.79 15.42
C VAL A 7 -17.28 -37.46 13.95
N ILE A 8 -18.45 -37.81 13.40
CA ILE A 8 -18.81 -37.52 12.01
C ILE A 8 -19.03 -36.01 11.80
N VAL A 9 -19.67 -35.33 12.76
CA VAL A 9 -19.87 -33.88 12.69
C VAL A 9 -18.53 -33.13 12.81
N ALA A 10 -17.63 -33.58 13.68
CA ALA A 10 -16.31 -32.97 13.86
C ALA A 10 -15.40 -33.12 12.62
N THR A 11 -15.41 -34.30 11.97
CA THR A 11 -14.62 -34.50 10.74
C THR A 11 -15.20 -33.76 9.55
N LEU A 12 -16.53 -33.65 9.43
CA LEU A 12 -17.18 -32.81 8.41
C LEU A 12 -16.84 -31.32 8.59
N TRP A 13 -16.79 -30.81 9.83
CA TRP A 13 -16.41 -29.42 10.09
C TRP A 13 -14.93 -29.14 9.79
N ALA A 14 -14.05 -30.09 10.10
CA ALA A 14 -12.62 -30.00 9.76
C ALA A 14 -12.40 -30.03 8.23
N LEU A 15 -13.15 -30.85 7.50
CA LEU A 15 -13.09 -30.92 6.04
C LEU A 15 -13.69 -29.68 5.38
N VAL A 16 -14.78 -29.13 5.93
CA VAL A 16 -15.34 -27.84 5.51
C VAL A 16 -14.36 -26.70 5.79
N CYS A 17 -13.68 -26.68 6.94
CA CYS A 17 -12.62 -25.70 7.23
C CYS A 17 -11.43 -25.84 6.28
N ALA A 18 -10.98 -27.06 5.99
CA ALA A 18 -9.87 -27.31 5.07
C ALA A 18 -10.22 -26.92 3.63
N VAL A 19 -11.44 -27.20 3.18
CA VAL A 19 -11.93 -26.80 1.85
C VAL A 19 -12.17 -25.29 1.78
N HIS A 20 -12.68 -24.65 2.84
CA HIS A 20 -12.84 -23.19 2.91
C HIS A 20 -11.48 -22.47 2.95
N CYS A 21 -10.47 -23.05 3.61
CA CYS A 21 -9.10 -22.54 3.64
C CYS A 21 -8.39 -22.65 2.28
N CYS A 22 -8.74 -23.65 1.46
CA CYS A 22 -8.19 -23.83 0.11
C CYS A 22 -8.93 -23.03 -0.99
N LEU A 23 -10.16 -22.55 -0.74
CA LEU A 23 -10.98 -21.86 -1.75
C LEU A 23 -10.92 -20.33 -1.68
N VAL A 24 -10.40 -19.77 -0.59
CA VAL A 24 -10.18 -18.32 -0.50
C VAL A 24 -8.81 -18.05 -1.11
N PRO A 25 -8.71 -17.29 -2.23
CA PRO A 25 -7.41 -16.87 -2.72
C PRO A 25 -6.70 -16.14 -1.58
N ILE A 26 -5.45 -16.53 -1.31
CA ILE A 26 -4.67 -15.93 -0.23
C ILE A 26 -4.49 -14.45 -0.59
N GLU A 27 -5.32 -13.59 0.00
CA GLU A 27 -5.23 -12.15 -0.17
C GLU A 27 -3.98 -11.68 0.59
N THR A 28 -2.85 -11.66 -0.12
CA THR A 28 -1.62 -11.08 0.39
C THR A 28 -1.47 -9.66 -0.15
N THR A 29 -0.80 -8.81 0.63
CA THR A 29 -0.42 -7.45 0.19
C THR A 29 0.30 -7.48 -1.15
N ALA A 30 1.21 -8.43 -1.36
CA ALA A 30 1.97 -8.56 -2.59
C ALA A 30 1.09 -8.84 -3.81
N VAL A 31 0.13 -9.78 -3.70
CA VAL A 31 -0.81 -10.11 -4.78
C VAL A 31 -1.71 -8.93 -5.11
N MET A 32 -2.28 -8.27 -4.09
CA MET A 32 -3.14 -7.10 -4.29
C MET A 32 -2.38 -5.92 -4.92
N ARG A 33 -1.12 -5.71 -4.51
CA ARG A 33 -0.23 -4.70 -5.10
C ARG A 33 0.09 -5.00 -6.56
N GLU A 34 0.41 -6.25 -6.88
CA GLU A 34 0.69 -6.67 -8.26
C GLU A 34 -0.54 -6.52 -9.16
N GLN A 35 -1.71 -6.92 -8.66
CA GLN A 35 -2.99 -6.73 -9.35
C GLN A 35 -3.26 -5.25 -9.60
N GLY A 36 -3.07 -4.37 -8.61
CA GLY A 36 -3.21 -2.93 -8.77
C GLY A 36 -2.25 -2.35 -9.82
N ALA A 37 -1.00 -2.84 -9.85
CA ALA A 37 -0.02 -2.43 -10.85
C ALA A 37 -0.43 -2.86 -12.27
N GLU A 38 -0.95 -4.07 -12.43
CA GLU A 38 -1.44 -4.57 -13.72
C GLU A 38 -2.68 -3.80 -14.20
N LEU A 39 -3.62 -3.50 -13.30
CA LEU A 39 -4.79 -2.68 -13.61
C LEU A 39 -4.39 -1.25 -14.00
N THR A 40 -3.36 -0.70 -13.35
CA THR A 40 -2.79 0.61 -13.72
C THR A 40 -2.20 0.58 -15.12
N ARG A 41 -1.46 -0.49 -15.49
CA ARG A 41 -0.94 -0.67 -16.86
C ARG A 41 -2.05 -0.75 -17.91
N LYS A 42 -3.20 -1.33 -17.55
CA LYS A 42 -4.40 -1.41 -18.40
C LYS A 42 -5.20 -0.11 -18.47
N GLY A 43 -4.82 0.93 -17.72
CA GLY A 43 -5.56 2.19 -17.62
C GLY A 43 -6.82 2.10 -16.75
N LEU A 44 -7.06 0.97 -16.07
CA LEU A 44 -8.20 0.76 -15.19
C LEU A 44 -7.90 1.32 -13.80
N HIS A 45 -7.71 2.64 -13.74
CA HIS A 45 -7.23 3.33 -12.53
C HIS A 45 -8.20 3.22 -11.34
N ALA A 46 -9.51 3.16 -11.57
CA ALA A 46 -10.49 3.01 -10.49
C ALA A 46 -10.43 1.62 -9.83
N GLU A 47 -10.24 0.56 -10.63
CA GLU A 47 -10.07 -0.80 -10.12
C GLU A 47 -8.70 -0.97 -9.44
N ALA A 48 -7.66 -0.37 -10.03
CA ALA A 48 -6.33 -0.32 -9.44
C ALA A 48 -6.36 0.33 -8.05
N LEU A 49 -7.13 1.41 -7.90
CA LEU A 49 -7.31 2.08 -6.62
C LEU A 49 -7.87 1.14 -5.56
N ALA A 50 -8.91 0.39 -5.88
CA ALA A 50 -9.50 -0.59 -4.96
C ALA A 50 -8.51 -1.71 -4.58
N ALA A 51 -7.70 -2.18 -5.54
CA ALA A 51 -6.67 -3.18 -5.28
C ALA A 51 -5.58 -2.64 -4.33
N PHE A 52 -5.12 -1.40 -4.54
CA PHE A 52 -4.15 -0.77 -3.64
C PHE A 52 -4.72 -0.45 -2.26
N GLU A 53 -6.00 -0.05 -2.16
CA GLU A 53 -6.67 0.12 -0.86
C GLU A 53 -6.71 -1.20 -0.08
N ARG A 54 -7.01 -2.32 -0.75
CA ARG A 54 -6.93 -3.65 -0.13
C ARG A 54 -5.50 -3.98 0.32
N ALA A 55 -4.50 -3.71 -0.51
CA ALA A 55 -3.10 -3.98 -0.16
C ALA A 55 -2.67 -3.21 1.11
N VAL A 56 -3.00 -1.92 1.20
CA VAL A 56 -2.69 -1.10 2.38
C VAL A 56 -3.49 -1.53 3.62
N ASN A 57 -4.72 -2.02 3.46
CA ASN A 57 -5.50 -2.56 4.58
C ASN A 57 -4.93 -3.89 5.11
N LEU A 58 -4.33 -4.70 4.24
CA LEU A 58 -3.69 -5.97 4.62
C LEU A 58 -2.35 -5.73 5.33
N ASP A 59 -1.55 -4.79 4.83
CA ASP A 59 -0.31 -4.37 5.47
C ASP A 59 -0.12 -2.85 5.38
N PRO A 60 -0.47 -2.13 6.45
CA PRO A 60 -0.28 -0.68 6.52
C PRO A 60 1.20 -0.23 6.49
N ALA A 61 2.15 -1.14 6.77
CA ALA A 61 3.58 -0.85 6.77
C ALA A 61 4.20 -1.00 5.36
N ASP A 62 3.50 -1.63 4.41
CA ASP A 62 3.97 -1.74 3.02
C ASP A 62 3.98 -0.38 2.33
N SER A 63 5.16 0.22 2.33
CA SER A 63 5.42 1.53 1.73
C SER A 63 5.15 1.52 0.22
N ALA A 64 5.38 0.40 -0.46
CA ALA A 64 5.17 0.33 -1.90
C ALA A 64 3.69 0.44 -2.26
N SER A 65 2.83 -0.28 -1.55
CA SER A 65 1.37 -0.19 -1.73
C SER A 65 0.83 1.19 -1.35
N ALA A 66 1.34 1.80 -0.28
CA ALA A 66 0.91 3.14 0.11
C ALA A 66 1.29 4.21 -0.93
N ILE A 67 2.51 4.16 -1.49
CA ILE A 67 2.94 5.09 -2.55
C ILE A 67 2.09 4.89 -3.81
N ALA A 68 1.84 3.64 -4.21
CA ALA A 68 1.00 3.33 -5.37
C ALA A 68 -0.45 3.77 -5.17
N LEU A 69 -0.98 3.62 -3.96
CA LEU A 69 -2.30 4.12 -3.56
C LEU A 69 -2.37 5.65 -3.67
N ALA A 70 -1.38 6.37 -3.11
CA ALA A 70 -1.28 7.82 -3.19
C ALA A 70 -1.24 8.32 -4.64
N GLN A 71 -0.42 7.70 -5.49
CA GLN A 71 -0.32 7.98 -6.92
C GLN A 71 -1.65 7.79 -7.64
N THR A 72 -2.28 6.64 -7.45
CA THR A 72 -3.53 6.28 -8.13
C THR A 72 -4.70 7.14 -7.63
N SER A 73 -4.74 7.42 -6.33
CA SER A 73 -5.76 8.30 -5.72
C SER A 73 -5.68 9.72 -6.27
N LEU A 74 -4.46 10.26 -6.45
CA LEU A 74 -4.28 11.56 -7.08
C LEU A 74 -4.82 11.58 -8.53
N HIS A 75 -4.60 10.50 -9.29
CA HIS A 75 -5.05 10.42 -10.67
C HIS A 75 -6.58 10.31 -10.78
N VAL A 76 -7.18 9.42 -9.98
CA VAL A 76 -8.62 9.09 -10.04
C VAL A 76 -9.47 10.11 -9.30
N ARG A 77 -9.15 10.37 -8.04
CA ARG A 77 -9.96 11.19 -7.13
C ARG A 77 -9.56 12.66 -7.15
N LYS A 78 -8.33 12.98 -7.58
CA LYS A 78 -7.78 14.36 -7.63
C LYS A 78 -7.86 15.10 -6.29
N ASN A 79 -8.01 14.37 -5.20
CA ASN A 79 -8.13 14.92 -3.86
C ASN A 79 -6.76 14.95 -3.19
N LYS A 80 -6.15 16.12 -3.15
CA LYS A 80 -4.81 16.34 -2.59
C LYS A 80 -4.73 16.01 -1.10
N THR A 81 -5.78 16.36 -0.34
CA THR A 81 -5.83 16.13 1.11
C THR A 81 -5.82 14.64 1.42
N GLU A 82 -6.53 13.85 0.61
CA GLU A 82 -6.56 12.39 0.76
C GLU A 82 -5.19 11.77 0.50
N VAL A 83 -4.48 12.25 -0.53
CA VAL A 83 -3.12 11.77 -0.85
C VAL A 83 -2.17 11.99 0.32
N LEU A 84 -2.21 13.19 0.92
CA LEU A 84 -1.36 13.50 2.08
C LEU A 84 -1.73 12.62 3.29
N ARG A 85 -3.03 12.42 3.55
CA ARG A 85 -3.50 11.52 4.61
C ARG A 85 -3.01 10.08 4.42
N ILE A 86 -3.01 9.56 3.20
CA ILE A 86 -2.48 8.23 2.88
C ILE A 86 -0.98 8.16 3.23
N LEU A 87 -0.22 9.18 2.83
CA LEU A 87 1.23 9.23 3.07
C LEU A 87 1.56 9.43 4.57
N ASP A 88 0.81 10.27 5.28
CA ASP A 88 0.95 10.45 6.73
C ASP A 88 0.71 9.13 7.47
N ASN A 89 -0.37 8.41 7.12
CA ASN A 89 -0.67 7.10 7.69
C ASN A 89 0.43 6.08 7.39
N ALA A 90 0.91 6.02 6.14
CA ALA A 90 1.99 5.13 5.78
C ALA A 90 3.28 5.46 6.54
N LEU A 91 3.59 6.74 6.73
CA LEU A 91 4.79 7.17 7.43
C LEU A 91 4.70 6.90 8.94
N ALA A 92 3.50 6.91 9.52
CA ALA A 92 3.28 6.49 10.90
C ALA A 92 3.59 4.99 11.10
N ASN A 93 3.26 4.15 10.10
CA ASN A 93 3.53 2.71 10.15
C ASN A 93 4.98 2.35 9.75
N SER A 94 5.56 3.12 8.83
CA SER A 94 6.91 2.92 8.28
C SER A 94 7.75 4.21 8.31
N PRO A 95 8.13 4.71 9.50
CA PRO A 95 8.74 6.03 9.67
C PRO A 95 10.14 6.15 9.09
N ASN A 96 10.83 5.04 8.82
CA ASN A 96 12.21 5.02 8.35
C ASN A 96 12.35 4.46 6.92
N CYS A 97 11.28 4.50 6.12
CA CYS A 97 11.33 4.09 4.72
C CYS A 97 11.75 5.26 3.81
N PRO A 98 12.96 5.24 3.19
CA PRO A 98 13.45 6.35 2.37
C PRO A 98 12.58 6.63 1.14
N ASP A 99 12.03 5.59 0.52
CA ASP A 99 11.16 5.73 -0.65
C ASP A 99 9.87 6.45 -0.30
N LEU A 100 9.27 6.12 0.85
CA LEU A 100 8.06 6.77 1.34
C LEU A 100 8.31 8.23 1.73
N ILE A 101 9.42 8.51 2.41
CA ILE A 101 9.81 9.86 2.79
C ILE A 101 10.09 10.71 1.53
N GLY A 102 10.78 10.14 0.53
CA GLY A 102 11.04 10.79 -0.75
C GLY A 102 9.75 11.07 -1.53
N ALA A 103 8.83 10.10 -1.57
CA ALA A 103 7.51 10.28 -2.18
C ALA A 103 6.71 11.38 -1.47
N TYR A 104 6.75 11.45 -0.14
CA TYR A 104 6.12 12.54 0.61
C TYR A 104 6.69 13.90 0.21
N GLY A 105 8.01 14.03 0.12
CA GLY A 105 8.66 15.27 -0.31
C GLY A 105 8.15 15.74 -1.68
N LEU A 106 8.05 14.81 -2.64
CA LEU A 106 7.50 15.07 -3.97
C LEU A 106 6.05 15.57 -3.91
N TYR A 107 5.20 14.93 -3.11
CA TYR A 107 3.80 15.36 -2.98
C TYR A 107 3.66 16.68 -2.21
N ALA A 108 4.51 16.96 -1.24
CA ALA A 108 4.54 18.26 -0.56
C ALA A 108 4.92 19.37 -1.54
N GLU A 109 5.87 19.13 -2.45
CA GLU A 109 6.24 20.09 -3.47
C GLU A 109 5.11 20.29 -4.49
N VAL A 110 4.61 19.21 -5.10
CA VAL A 110 3.65 19.29 -6.22
C VAL A 110 2.25 19.69 -5.74
N LEU A 111 1.78 19.16 -4.60
CA LEU A 111 0.40 19.36 -4.14
C LEU A 111 0.26 20.57 -3.23
N LEU A 112 1.18 20.73 -2.27
CA LEU A 112 1.16 21.82 -1.29
C LEU A 112 1.94 23.06 -1.75
N LYS A 113 2.76 22.96 -2.80
CA LYS A 113 3.67 24.04 -3.23
C LYS A 113 4.58 24.51 -2.09
N ASN A 114 4.95 23.58 -1.21
CA ASN A 114 5.74 23.88 -0.02
C ASN A 114 7.13 23.25 -0.15
N ALA A 115 8.05 24.03 -0.71
CA ALA A 115 9.44 23.63 -0.92
C ALA A 115 10.17 23.34 0.40
N GLN A 116 9.81 24.02 1.48
CA GLN A 116 10.47 23.85 2.78
C GLN A 116 10.18 22.46 3.37
N ILE A 117 8.93 22.01 3.29
CA ILE A 117 8.55 20.65 3.72
C ILE A 117 9.20 19.61 2.80
N ALA A 118 9.18 19.85 1.48
CA ALA A 118 9.80 18.94 0.51
C ALA A 118 11.29 18.75 0.78
N GLU A 119 12.05 19.84 0.95
CA GLU A 119 13.48 19.81 1.26
C GLU A 119 13.77 19.09 2.58
N ALA A 120 12.97 19.34 3.62
CA ALA A 120 13.11 18.65 4.90
C ALA A 120 12.95 17.13 4.76
N MET A 121 11.96 16.69 3.97
CA MET A 121 11.73 15.26 3.71
C MET A 121 12.85 14.66 2.85
N TYR A 122 13.30 15.34 1.79
CA TYR A 122 14.42 14.89 0.97
C TYR A 122 15.71 14.75 1.79
N ARG A 123 16.04 15.74 2.63
CA ARG A 123 17.20 15.67 3.54
C ARG A 123 17.08 14.48 4.50
N ARG A 124 15.89 14.22 5.04
CA ARG A 124 15.63 13.05 5.88
C ARG A 124 15.83 11.74 5.11
N SER A 125 15.32 11.63 3.89
CA SER A 125 15.49 10.43 3.06
C SER A 125 16.96 10.17 2.73
N ILE A 126 17.71 11.20 2.31
CA ILE A 126 19.16 11.11 2.04
C ILE A 126 19.95 10.68 3.27
N LYS A 127 19.57 11.16 4.47
CA LYS A 127 20.24 10.76 5.72
C LYS A 127 20.10 9.26 6.00
N ILE A 128 18.97 8.65 5.62
CA ILE A 128 18.72 7.21 5.83
C ILE A 128 19.35 6.41 4.68
N ASN A 129 19.09 6.80 3.44
CA ASN A 129 19.67 6.19 2.25
C ASN A 129 20.15 7.28 1.28
N PRO A 130 21.47 7.58 1.26
CA PRO A 130 22.03 8.59 0.37
C PRO A 130 21.87 8.29 -1.12
N LYS A 131 21.57 7.05 -1.49
CA LYS A 131 21.39 6.59 -2.88
C LYS A 131 19.92 6.39 -3.25
N ASN A 132 18.98 6.95 -2.48
CA ASN A 132 17.56 6.83 -2.78
C ASN A 132 17.22 7.50 -4.13
N ALA A 133 16.80 6.69 -5.11
CA ALA A 133 16.57 7.16 -6.48
C ALA A 133 15.45 8.19 -6.58
N ILE A 134 14.35 8.01 -5.83
CA ILE A 134 13.23 8.96 -5.81
C ILE A 134 13.71 10.33 -5.34
N THR A 135 14.50 10.35 -4.27
CA THR A 135 14.96 11.61 -3.67
C THR A 135 16.02 12.30 -4.52
N ILE A 136 16.99 11.55 -5.07
CA ILE A 136 18.04 12.13 -5.94
C ILE A 136 17.43 12.74 -7.21
N ASN A 137 16.52 12.02 -7.86
CA ASN A 137 15.91 12.48 -9.11
C ASN A 137 15.10 13.77 -8.91
N ASN A 138 14.40 13.89 -7.77
CA ASN A 138 13.54 15.03 -7.49
C ASN A 138 14.28 16.21 -6.85
N LEU A 139 15.35 15.99 -6.07
CA LEU A 139 16.19 17.08 -5.54
C LEU A 139 17.09 17.71 -6.61
N ALA A 140 17.38 16.98 -7.70
CA ALA A 140 18.22 17.44 -8.80
C ALA A 140 17.45 18.25 -9.87
N SER A 141 16.12 18.32 -9.79
CA SER A 141 15.27 19.15 -10.69
C SER A 141 14.98 20.50 -10.06
#